data_AF-A0A9R0P0D2-F1
#
_entry.id   AF-A0A9R0P0D2-F1
#
_cell.length_a   1.000
_cell.length_b   1.000
_cell.length_c   1.000
_cell.angle_alpha   90.00
_cell.angle_beta   90.00
_cell.angle_gamma   90.00
#
_symmetry.space_group_name_H-M   'P 1'
#
loop_
_entity.id
_entity.type
_entity.pdbx_description
1 polymer ?
#
loop_
_entity_poly.entity_id
_entity_poly.type
_entity_poly.pdbx_seq_one_letter_code
_entity_poly.pdbx_strand_id
1 'polypeptide(L)'
;MMAAFTGVCADIVAAQRRAGRFALTTAERDLFGRWHEEAAAEPTEANLPLRLLTRPFSPRPIPEYYRYTSLHVHDWFLADAPDPVAAAALALRLTLADLLDLERRALPELPYLAERVELLTGLTARVADLPATPRSRVGELPVDETRAFLLLGCSGFPQSDKHEEHVFLRSVQACELVFFLVRRLALPAGSAFRLRQLGLFADLLNGIFEVLTTLTPERFMSFRAETGDASAVQSMNYHLMELVVHGHDPRREEIFARFPHLSCLRGEPHVEVQPLRRVVAGLGRPELDELCAVAERVLLVWRGRHYGFARKYLPDSKGSGGTDGWAYLKRFVTKNAPPVPEVDLAAFACL
;
A
#
# COMPACT_ATOMS: atom_id res chain seq x y z
N MET A 1 -28.22 7.39 1.10
CA MET A 1 -28.30 8.74 0.51
C MET A 1 -26.93 9.38 0.70
N MET A 2 -25.98 8.96 -0.13
CA MET A 2 -24.56 9.33 0.01
C MET A 2 -24.41 10.80 -0.35
N ALA A 3 -23.65 11.57 0.43
CA ALA A 3 -23.26 12.91 0.03
C ALA A 3 -22.41 12.78 -1.24
N ALA A 4 -23.03 12.90 -2.42
CA ALA A 4 -22.30 13.13 -3.65
C ALA A 4 -21.40 14.35 -3.40
N PHE A 5 -20.17 14.32 -3.92
CA PHE A 5 -19.38 15.55 -3.94
C PHE A 5 -20.25 16.65 -4.57
N THR A 6 -20.42 17.77 -3.87
CA THR A 6 -21.21 18.92 -4.35
C THR A 6 -20.31 20.13 -4.51
N GLY A 7 -20.72 21.05 -5.38
CA GLY A 7 -20.00 22.30 -5.67
C GLY A 7 -18.53 22.05 -6.00
N VAL A 8 -17.66 22.76 -5.29
CA VAL A 8 -16.19 22.76 -5.51
C VAL A 8 -15.58 21.35 -5.48
N CYS A 9 -16.05 20.45 -4.61
CA CYS A 9 -15.52 19.08 -4.58
C CYS A 9 -15.86 18.29 -5.85
N ALA A 10 -17.04 18.51 -6.44
CA ALA A 10 -17.45 17.87 -7.69
C ALA A 10 -16.55 18.33 -8.85
N ASP A 11 -16.27 19.63 -8.91
CA ASP A 11 -15.42 20.23 -9.93
C ASP A 11 -13.98 19.71 -9.84
N ILE A 12 -13.43 19.58 -8.62
CA ILE A 12 -12.09 19.01 -8.39
C ILE A 12 -12.02 17.54 -8.82
N VAL A 13 -13.06 16.75 -8.52
CA VAL A 13 -13.14 15.34 -8.94
C VAL A 13 -13.21 15.25 -10.46
N ALA A 14 -14.05 16.07 -11.10
CA ALA A 14 -14.17 16.12 -12.55
C ALA A 14 -12.85 16.51 -13.23
N ALA A 15 -12.16 17.54 -12.71
CA ALA A 15 -10.87 17.97 -13.22
C ALA A 15 -9.81 16.86 -13.15
N GLN A 16 -9.71 16.16 -12.01
CA GLN A 16 -8.75 15.06 -11.83
C GLN A 16 -9.08 13.82 -12.68
N ARG A 17 -10.35 13.61 -13.04
CA ARG A 17 -10.78 12.46 -13.86
C ARG A 17 -10.83 12.75 -15.36
N ARG A 18 -10.72 14.01 -15.78
CA ARG A 18 -10.88 14.45 -17.18
C ARG A 18 -9.90 13.76 -18.12
N ALA A 19 -8.61 13.84 -17.81
CA ALA A 19 -7.54 13.21 -18.58
C ALA A 19 -6.39 12.75 -17.65
N GLY A 20 -6.76 12.40 -16.42
CA GLY A 20 -5.82 12.13 -15.33
C GLY A 20 -5.19 13.38 -14.72
N ARG A 21 -4.51 13.21 -13.59
CA ARG A 21 -3.85 14.28 -12.84
C ARG A 21 -2.68 14.91 -13.60
N PHE A 22 -2.02 14.21 -14.51
CA PHE A 22 -0.91 14.73 -15.31
C PHE A 22 -1.36 15.88 -16.21
N ALA A 23 -2.56 15.80 -16.77
CA ALA A 23 -3.14 16.81 -17.64
C ALA A 23 -3.66 18.08 -16.92
N LEU A 24 -3.61 18.13 -15.59
CA LEU A 24 -3.96 19.35 -14.84
C LEU A 24 -2.97 20.46 -15.14
N THR A 25 -3.51 21.63 -15.48
CA THR A 25 -2.73 22.85 -15.72
C THR A 25 -2.05 23.32 -14.43
N THR A 26 -0.97 24.09 -14.55
CA THR A 26 -0.32 24.73 -13.40
C THR A 26 -1.32 25.58 -12.60
N ALA A 27 -2.20 26.31 -13.27
CA ALA A 27 -3.24 27.12 -12.62
C ALA A 27 -4.23 26.28 -11.79
N GLU A 28 -4.68 25.13 -12.30
CA GLU A 28 -5.54 24.20 -11.55
C GLU A 28 -4.80 23.63 -10.33
N ARG A 29 -3.54 23.20 -10.50
CA ARG A 29 -2.71 22.66 -9.41
C ARG A 29 -2.50 23.70 -8.31
N ASP A 30 -2.15 24.93 -8.68
CA ASP A 30 -1.93 26.03 -7.74
C ASP A 30 -3.22 26.41 -7.01
N LEU A 31 -4.36 26.42 -7.72
CA LEU A 31 -5.67 26.67 -7.13
C LEU A 31 -6.03 25.61 -6.10
N PHE A 32 -5.88 24.33 -6.44
CA PHE A 32 -6.14 23.23 -5.51
C PHE A 32 -5.20 23.27 -4.31
N GLY A 33 -3.92 23.61 -4.52
CA GLY A 33 -2.96 23.81 -3.44
C GLY A 33 -3.35 24.93 -2.48
N ARG A 34 -3.82 26.07 -2.99
CA ARG A 34 -4.34 27.17 -2.14
C ARG A 34 -5.57 26.75 -1.33
N TRP A 35 -6.54 26.12 -1.99
CA TRP A 35 -7.73 25.61 -1.29
C TRP A 35 -7.39 24.58 -0.22
N HIS A 36 -6.35 23.77 -0.44
CA HIS A 36 -5.85 22.87 0.59
C HIS A 36 -5.35 23.62 1.82
N GLU A 37 -4.47 24.61 1.64
CA GLU A 37 -3.87 25.36 2.75
C GLU A 37 -4.93 26.17 3.52
N GLU A 38 -5.88 26.79 2.82
CA GLU A 38 -7.02 27.50 3.43
C GLU A 38 -7.87 26.56 4.27
N ALA A 39 -8.26 25.39 3.74
CA ALA A 39 -9.07 24.43 4.47
C ALA A 39 -8.29 23.74 5.62
N ALA A 40 -6.96 23.60 5.48
CA ALA A 40 -6.11 22.99 6.49
C ALA A 40 -5.77 23.94 7.65
N ALA A 41 -5.91 25.26 7.47
CA ALA A 41 -5.72 26.24 8.55
C ALA A 41 -6.78 26.11 9.65
N GLU A 42 -8.02 25.78 9.28
CA GLU A 42 -9.15 25.55 10.19
C GLU A 42 -9.85 24.23 9.82
N PRO A 43 -9.29 23.07 10.24
CA PRO A 43 -9.82 21.77 9.83
C PRO A 43 -11.19 21.50 10.47
N THR A 44 -12.18 21.14 9.65
CA THR A 44 -13.53 20.76 10.09
C THR A 44 -13.98 19.48 9.37
N GLU A 45 -15.05 18.85 9.85
CA GLU A 45 -15.70 17.74 9.14
C GLU A 45 -16.31 18.21 7.81
N ALA A 46 -16.83 19.44 7.76
CA ALA A 46 -17.42 20.00 6.54
C ALA A 46 -16.40 20.19 5.41
N ASN A 47 -15.15 20.57 5.74
CA ASN A 47 -14.09 20.77 4.75
C ASN A 47 -13.17 19.54 4.55
N LEU A 48 -13.44 18.44 5.25
CA LEU A 48 -12.65 17.22 5.13
C LEU A 48 -12.56 16.68 3.69
N PRO A 49 -13.67 16.57 2.92
CA PRO A 49 -13.60 16.11 1.53
C PRO A 49 -12.67 16.98 0.67
N LEU A 50 -12.75 18.30 0.83
CA LEU A 50 -11.88 19.25 0.13
C LEU A 50 -10.40 19.01 0.49
N ARG A 51 -10.08 18.87 1.78
CA ARG A 51 -8.71 18.59 2.24
C ARG A 51 -8.15 17.29 1.66
N LEU A 52 -8.94 16.22 1.66
CA LEU A 52 -8.53 14.91 1.13
C LEU A 52 -8.29 14.95 -0.38
N LEU A 53 -9.17 15.60 -1.14
CA LEU A 53 -9.05 15.73 -2.60
C LEU A 53 -7.86 16.59 -3.02
N THR A 54 -7.53 17.62 -2.23
CA THR A 54 -6.55 18.65 -2.63
C THR A 54 -5.15 18.45 -2.04
N ARG A 55 -4.99 17.59 -1.02
CA ARG A 55 -3.69 17.33 -0.38
C ARG A 55 -2.54 17.04 -1.35
N PRO A 56 -2.71 16.26 -2.45
CA PRO A 56 -1.64 16.03 -3.42
C PRO A 56 -1.06 17.30 -4.03
N PHE A 57 -1.84 18.38 -4.07
CA PHE A 57 -1.46 19.67 -4.68
C PHE A 57 -0.91 20.67 -3.66
N SER A 58 -0.80 20.31 -2.38
CA SER A 58 -0.24 21.24 -1.39
C SER A 58 1.21 21.59 -1.75
N PRO A 59 1.65 22.83 -1.53
CA PRO A 59 3.04 23.24 -1.73
C PRO A 59 4.00 22.65 -0.69
N ARG A 60 3.48 22.13 0.44
CA ARG A 60 4.30 21.47 1.46
C ARG A 60 4.94 20.20 0.89
N PRO A 61 6.17 19.85 1.31
CA PRO A 61 6.83 18.63 0.82
C PRO A 61 5.96 17.38 1.00
N ILE A 62 5.80 16.63 -0.10
CA ILE A 62 5.15 15.32 -0.14
C ILE A 62 6.06 14.41 -0.95
N PRO A 63 6.43 13.21 -0.47
CA PRO A 63 7.12 12.26 -1.32
C PRO A 63 6.25 11.93 -2.54
N GLU A 64 6.84 11.89 -3.74
CA GLU A 64 6.07 11.70 -4.99
C GLU A 64 5.23 10.43 -4.99
N TYR A 65 5.73 9.34 -4.40
CA TYR A 65 4.94 8.12 -4.20
C TYR A 65 3.64 8.37 -3.41
N TYR A 66 3.68 9.20 -2.37
CA TYR A 66 2.50 9.50 -1.53
C TYR A 66 1.54 10.43 -2.25
N ARG A 67 2.07 11.39 -3.01
CA ARG A 67 1.27 12.27 -3.87
C ARG A 67 0.53 11.44 -4.93
N TYR A 68 1.22 10.50 -5.56
CA TYR A 68 0.67 9.60 -6.57
C TYR A 68 -0.43 8.71 -6.00
N THR A 69 -0.10 7.96 -4.94
CA THR A 69 -0.98 6.94 -4.35
C THR A 69 -2.09 7.50 -3.47
N SER A 70 -2.05 8.80 -3.14
CA SER A 70 -2.99 9.44 -2.22
C SER A 70 -3.05 8.74 -0.86
N LEU A 71 -1.90 8.30 -0.34
CA LEU A 71 -1.82 7.52 0.91
C LEU A 71 -2.33 8.27 2.13
N HIS A 72 -2.33 9.61 2.11
CA HIS A 72 -2.94 10.43 3.17
C HIS A 72 -4.43 10.12 3.38
N VAL A 73 -5.14 9.66 2.35
CA VAL A 73 -6.55 9.23 2.47
C VAL A 73 -6.64 7.92 3.24
N HIS A 74 -5.70 7.00 3.03
CA HIS A 74 -5.63 5.74 3.76
C HIS A 74 -5.21 6.01 5.21
N ASP A 75 -4.24 6.89 5.44
CA ASP A 75 -3.84 7.32 6.79
C ASP A 75 -5.04 7.91 7.54
N TRP A 76 -5.82 8.79 6.91
CA TRP A 76 -7.06 9.32 7.49
C TRP A 76 -8.10 8.22 7.76
N PHE A 77 -8.25 7.25 6.85
CA PHE A 77 -9.21 6.15 7.03
C PHE A 77 -8.82 5.24 8.20
N LEU A 78 -7.53 5.07 8.45
CA LEU A 78 -7.00 4.27 9.55
C LEU A 78 -6.88 5.06 10.87
N ALA A 79 -6.81 6.39 10.80
CA ALA A 79 -6.74 7.25 11.96
C ALA A 79 -7.95 7.03 12.88
N ASP A 80 -7.68 6.97 14.19
CA ASP A 80 -8.65 6.81 15.27
C ASP A 80 -9.51 5.54 15.21
N ALA A 81 -9.18 4.58 14.33
CA ALA A 81 -9.83 3.29 14.29
C ALA A 81 -9.53 2.50 15.59
N PRO A 82 -10.55 1.99 16.31
CA PRO A 82 -10.33 1.23 17.55
C PRO A 82 -9.48 -0.02 17.34
N ASP A 83 -9.64 -0.66 16.18
CA ASP A 83 -8.80 -1.77 15.74
C ASP A 83 -8.18 -1.43 14.36
N PRO A 84 -6.89 -1.05 14.33
CA PRO A 84 -6.22 -0.71 13.08
C PRO A 84 -6.05 -1.91 12.13
N VAL A 85 -6.05 -3.15 12.63
CA VAL A 85 -6.00 -4.35 11.78
C VAL A 85 -7.33 -4.53 11.08
N ALA A 86 -8.45 -4.46 11.81
CA ALA A 86 -9.78 -4.56 11.22
C ALA A 86 -10.04 -3.42 10.21
N ALA A 87 -9.64 -2.18 10.54
CA ALA A 87 -9.78 -1.05 9.63
C ALA A 87 -8.95 -1.21 8.36
N ALA A 88 -7.70 -1.66 8.45
CA ALA A 88 -6.86 -1.88 7.27
C ALA A 88 -7.36 -3.04 6.41
N ALA A 89 -7.87 -4.12 7.02
CA ALA A 89 -8.49 -5.22 6.29
C ALA A 89 -9.77 -4.78 5.57
N LEU A 90 -10.59 -3.93 6.20
CA LEU A 90 -11.76 -3.34 5.57
C LEU A 90 -11.36 -2.41 4.40
N ALA A 91 -10.40 -1.52 4.60
CA ALA A 91 -9.88 -0.65 3.54
C ALA A 91 -9.37 -1.46 2.34
N LEU A 92 -8.69 -2.58 2.59
CA LEU A 92 -8.18 -3.48 1.55
C LEU A 92 -9.33 -4.10 0.75
N ARG A 93 -10.35 -4.60 1.46
CA ARG A 93 -11.55 -5.16 0.83
C ARG A 93 -12.27 -4.12 -0.03
N LEU A 94 -12.46 -2.91 0.48
CA LEU A 94 -13.13 -1.82 -0.25
C LEU A 94 -12.33 -1.41 -1.49
N THR A 95 -11.01 -1.28 -1.38
CA THR A 95 -10.12 -0.90 -2.48
C THR A 95 -10.13 -1.92 -3.62
N LEU A 96 -10.10 -3.21 -3.29
CA LEU A 96 -10.15 -4.29 -4.28
C LEU A 96 -11.55 -4.45 -4.90
N ALA A 97 -12.62 -4.27 -4.12
CA ALA A 97 -13.99 -4.28 -4.62
C ALA A 97 -14.25 -3.12 -5.60
N ASP A 98 -13.74 -1.91 -5.29
CA ASP A 98 -13.83 -0.75 -6.18
C ASP A 98 -13.15 -1.01 -7.53
N LEU A 99 -11.94 -1.59 -7.50
CA LEU A 99 -11.25 -2.00 -8.72
C LEU A 99 -12.05 -3.06 -9.48
N LEU A 100 -12.57 -4.09 -8.80
CA LEU A 100 -13.39 -5.13 -9.44
C LEU A 100 -14.62 -4.55 -10.14
N ASP A 101 -15.33 -3.64 -9.48
CA ASP A 101 -16.50 -2.97 -10.05
C ASP A 101 -16.14 -2.09 -11.26
N LEU A 102 -15.00 -1.41 -11.20
CA LEU A 102 -14.48 -0.64 -12.33
C LEU A 102 -14.17 -1.55 -13.53
N GLU A 103 -13.47 -2.66 -13.31
CA GLU A 103 -13.10 -3.60 -14.38
C GLU A 103 -14.32 -4.32 -14.96
N ARG A 104 -15.31 -4.66 -14.13
CA ARG A 104 -16.60 -5.25 -14.59
C ARG A 104 -17.38 -4.30 -15.48
N ARG A 105 -17.41 -3.00 -15.16
CA ARG A 105 -18.08 -2.00 -15.99
C ARG A 105 -17.39 -1.81 -17.34
N ALA A 106 -16.07 -1.92 -17.38
CA ALA A 106 -15.29 -1.76 -18.61
C ALA A 106 -15.23 -3.04 -19.47
N LEU A 107 -15.47 -4.21 -18.88
CA LEU A 107 -15.37 -5.52 -19.55
C LEU A 107 -16.12 -5.63 -20.89
N PRO A 108 -17.35 -5.11 -21.07
CA PRO A 108 -18.05 -5.17 -22.36
C PRO A 108 -17.30 -4.47 -23.49
N GLU A 109 -16.56 -3.41 -23.18
CA GLU A 109 -15.79 -2.62 -24.15
C GLU A 109 -14.33 -3.10 -24.24
N LEU A 110 -13.81 -3.72 -23.19
CA LEU A 110 -12.44 -4.21 -23.06
C LEU A 110 -12.41 -5.71 -22.69
N PRO A 111 -12.70 -6.63 -23.63
CA PRO A 111 -12.85 -8.06 -23.33
C PRO A 111 -11.61 -8.75 -22.76
N TYR A 112 -10.43 -8.17 -22.99
CA TYR A 112 -9.17 -8.66 -22.41
C TYR A 112 -9.12 -8.58 -20.88
N LEU A 113 -10.07 -7.89 -20.25
CA LEU A 113 -10.19 -7.78 -18.80
C LEU A 113 -10.78 -9.04 -18.15
N ALA A 114 -11.29 -10.01 -18.93
CA ALA A 114 -12.00 -11.18 -18.39
C ALA A 114 -11.18 -11.94 -17.33
N GLU A 115 -9.91 -12.25 -17.63
CA GLU A 115 -9.00 -12.92 -16.69
C GLU A 115 -8.79 -12.07 -15.42
N ARG A 116 -8.59 -10.75 -15.58
CA ARG A 116 -8.41 -9.83 -14.45
C ARG A 116 -9.65 -9.79 -13.55
N VAL A 117 -10.85 -9.73 -14.13
CA VAL A 117 -12.12 -9.74 -13.40
C VAL A 117 -12.31 -11.04 -12.62
N GLU A 118 -11.94 -12.18 -13.21
CA GLU A 118 -11.97 -13.49 -12.53
C GLU A 118 -11.02 -13.51 -11.33
N LEU A 119 -9.75 -13.14 -11.54
CA LEU A 119 -8.74 -13.07 -10.48
C LEU A 119 -9.14 -12.10 -9.35
N LEU A 120 -9.67 -10.92 -9.69
CA LEU A 120 -10.16 -9.94 -8.72
C LEU A 120 -11.39 -10.45 -7.95
N THR A 121 -12.28 -11.19 -8.62
CA THR A 121 -13.44 -11.81 -7.96
C THR A 121 -12.97 -12.81 -6.90
N GLY A 122 -12.04 -13.70 -7.27
CA GLY A 122 -11.45 -14.66 -6.34
C GLY A 122 -10.69 -13.99 -5.19
N LEU A 123 -9.86 -12.98 -5.50
CA LEU A 123 -9.08 -12.25 -4.51
C LEU A 123 -10.00 -11.50 -3.52
N THR A 124 -11.04 -10.81 -4.00
CA THR A 124 -11.97 -10.06 -3.16
C THR A 124 -12.76 -10.99 -2.24
N ALA A 125 -13.22 -12.14 -2.76
CA ALA A 125 -13.87 -13.18 -1.94
C ALA A 125 -12.91 -13.71 -0.86
N ARG A 126 -11.67 -14.00 -1.24
CA ARG A 126 -10.64 -14.45 -0.31
C ARG A 126 -10.39 -13.43 0.80
N VAL A 127 -10.27 -12.14 0.48
CA VAL A 127 -10.10 -11.08 1.50
C VAL A 127 -11.28 -11.05 2.45
N ALA A 128 -12.51 -11.13 1.93
CA ALA A 128 -13.72 -11.14 2.73
C ALA A 128 -13.79 -12.32 3.71
N ASP A 129 -13.26 -13.48 3.33
CA ASP A 129 -13.23 -14.69 4.15
C ASP A 129 -12.12 -14.75 5.20
N LEU A 130 -11.11 -13.86 5.12
CA LEU A 130 -10.04 -13.84 6.10
C LEU A 130 -10.56 -13.48 7.50
N PRO A 131 -9.98 -14.05 8.57
CA PRO A 131 -10.33 -13.67 9.92
C PRO A 131 -9.86 -12.24 10.19
N ALA A 132 -10.78 -11.36 10.59
CA ALA A 132 -10.46 -10.02 11.08
C ALA A 132 -10.19 -10.06 12.59
N THR A 133 -11.02 -10.80 13.33
CA THR A 133 -10.87 -11.08 14.76
C THR A 133 -11.06 -12.57 15.01
N PRO A 134 -10.85 -13.08 16.24
CA PRO A 134 -11.15 -14.49 16.54
C PRO A 134 -12.62 -14.89 16.32
N ARG A 135 -13.53 -13.91 16.19
CA ARG A 135 -14.98 -14.15 16.10
C ARG A 135 -15.63 -13.60 14.82
N SER A 136 -14.86 -12.96 13.94
CA SER A 136 -15.42 -12.33 12.75
C SER A 136 -14.47 -12.36 11.56
N ARG A 137 -15.07 -12.36 10.37
CA ARG A 137 -14.38 -12.24 9.08
C ARG A 137 -14.35 -10.78 8.61
N VAL A 138 -13.47 -10.47 7.66
CA VAL A 138 -13.37 -9.13 7.06
C VAL A 138 -14.67 -8.72 6.36
N GLY A 139 -15.36 -9.66 5.71
CA GLY A 139 -16.65 -9.42 5.06
C GLY A 139 -17.79 -9.07 6.01
N GLU A 140 -17.64 -9.39 7.29
CA GLU A 140 -18.64 -9.14 8.35
C GLU A 140 -18.39 -7.81 9.09
N LEU A 141 -17.27 -7.14 8.80
CA LEU A 141 -16.95 -5.87 9.44
C LEU A 141 -17.94 -4.79 9.03
N PRO A 142 -18.42 -3.97 9.99
CA PRO A 142 -19.32 -2.88 9.68
C PRO A 142 -18.64 -1.86 8.75
N VAL A 143 -19.41 -1.35 7.79
CA VAL A 143 -18.96 -0.34 6.84
C VAL A 143 -19.59 0.99 7.24
N ASP A 144 -18.75 1.96 7.59
CA ASP A 144 -19.16 3.35 7.59
C ASP A 144 -19.19 3.84 6.14
N GLU A 145 -20.40 4.00 5.59
CA GLU A 145 -20.61 4.40 4.20
C GLU A 145 -19.97 5.74 3.85
N THR A 146 -19.91 6.68 4.81
CA THR A 146 -19.27 7.98 4.58
C THR A 146 -17.76 7.84 4.49
N ARG A 147 -17.16 7.05 5.40
CA ARG A 147 -15.71 6.80 5.35
C ARG A 147 -15.30 5.97 4.14
N ALA A 148 -16.09 4.97 3.78
CA ALA A 148 -15.88 4.18 2.57
C ALA A 148 -15.97 5.04 1.31
N PHE A 149 -16.98 5.92 1.23
CA PHE A 149 -17.12 6.87 0.13
C PHE A 149 -15.89 7.78 -0.02
N LEU A 150 -15.42 8.38 1.08
CA LEU A 150 -14.26 9.27 1.04
C LEU A 150 -12.96 8.51 0.75
N LEU A 151 -12.79 7.29 1.28
CA LEU A 151 -11.64 6.45 0.96
C LEU A 151 -11.53 6.23 -0.55
N LEU A 152 -12.61 5.74 -1.16
CA LEU A 152 -12.59 5.38 -2.58
C LEU A 152 -12.60 6.61 -3.49
N GLY A 153 -13.44 7.59 -3.16
CA GLY A 153 -13.66 8.82 -3.92
C GLY A 153 -12.49 9.80 -3.89
N CYS A 154 -11.65 9.77 -2.84
CA CYS A 154 -10.51 10.68 -2.71
C CYS A 154 -9.16 10.04 -3.09
N SER A 155 -9.09 8.73 -3.35
CA SER A 155 -7.81 8.02 -3.58
C SER A 155 -7.65 7.38 -4.96
N GLY A 156 -8.72 7.26 -5.75
CA GLY A 156 -8.73 6.53 -7.03
C GLY A 156 -8.42 7.39 -8.27
N PHE A 157 -7.48 8.34 -8.19
CA PHE A 157 -7.19 9.27 -9.28
C PHE A 157 -5.89 8.89 -10.02
N PRO A 158 -5.96 8.39 -11.26
CA PRO A 158 -4.78 8.12 -12.08
C PRO A 158 -4.06 9.41 -12.50
N GLN A 159 -2.80 9.29 -12.90
CA GLN A 159 -2.06 10.38 -13.56
C GLN A 159 -2.46 10.53 -15.02
N SER A 160 -2.77 9.43 -15.69
CA SER A 160 -3.13 9.35 -17.10
C SER A 160 -4.62 9.15 -17.35
N ASP A 161 -4.98 9.18 -18.63
CA ASP A 161 -6.28 8.78 -19.17
C ASP A 161 -6.34 7.27 -19.50
N LYS A 162 -5.29 6.49 -19.20
CA LYS A 162 -5.21 5.06 -19.52
C LYS A 162 -5.96 4.23 -18.48
N HIS A 163 -6.90 3.41 -18.93
CA HIS A 163 -7.65 2.48 -18.09
C HIS A 163 -6.73 1.56 -17.28
N GLU A 164 -5.62 1.15 -17.90
CA GLU A 164 -4.56 0.31 -17.35
C GLU A 164 -3.97 0.83 -16.04
N GLU A 165 -4.00 2.14 -15.81
CA GLU A 165 -3.42 2.72 -14.61
C GLU A 165 -4.25 2.38 -13.36
N HIS A 166 -5.56 2.13 -13.50
CA HIS A 166 -6.42 1.82 -12.35
C HIS A 166 -5.98 0.54 -11.63
N VAL A 167 -5.69 -0.55 -12.36
CA VAL A 167 -5.18 -1.77 -11.75
C VAL A 167 -3.83 -1.53 -11.08
N PHE A 168 -2.95 -0.74 -11.70
CA PHE A 168 -1.63 -0.44 -11.11
C PHE A 168 -1.77 0.35 -9.80
N LEU A 169 -2.51 1.47 -9.81
CA LEU A 169 -2.72 2.32 -8.63
C LEU A 169 -3.38 1.56 -7.49
N ARG A 170 -4.47 0.83 -7.77
CA ARG A 170 -5.22 0.08 -6.75
C ARG A 170 -4.43 -1.12 -6.23
N SER A 171 -3.61 -1.79 -7.06
CA SER A 171 -2.67 -2.82 -6.60
C SER A 171 -1.59 -2.25 -5.68
N VAL A 172 -1.08 -1.05 -5.95
CA VAL A 172 -0.11 -0.37 -5.08
C VAL A 172 -0.73 -0.03 -3.72
N GLN A 173 -1.94 0.57 -3.71
CA GLN A 173 -2.68 0.87 -2.48
C GLN A 173 -3.01 -0.40 -1.68
N ALA A 174 -3.41 -1.48 -2.36
CA ALA A 174 -3.64 -2.77 -1.73
C ALA A 174 -2.35 -3.34 -1.10
N CYS A 175 -1.21 -3.24 -1.78
CA CYS A 175 0.08 -3.64 -1.21
C CYS A 175 0.41 -2.83 0.06
N GLU A 176 0.21 -1.51 0.05
CA GLU A 176 0.44 -0.64 1.21
C GLU A 176 -0.37 -1.07 2.44
N LEU A 177 -1.66 -1.38 2.25
CA LEU A 177 -2.53 -1.88 3.30
C LEU A 177 -2.07 -3.25 3.81
N VAL A 178 -1.60 -4.14 2.93
CA VAL A 178 -1.05 -5.44 3.36
C VAL A 178 0.27 -5.27 4.11
N PHE A 179 1.16 -4.36 3.70
CA PHE A 179 2.39 -4.06 4.44
C PHE A 179 2.07 -3.54 5.85
N PHE A 180 1.10 -2.63 5.95
CA PHE A 180 0.59 -2.16 7.25
C PHE A 180 0.05 -3.31 8.09
N LEU A 181 -0.78 -4.20 7.52
CA LEU A 181 -1.35 -5.35 8.22
C LEU A 181 -0.27 -6.30 8.73
N VAL A 182 0.70 -6.69 7.90
CA VAL A 182 1.80 -7.58 8.28
C VAL A 182 2.61 -6.97 9.43
N ARG A 183 2.97 -5.68 9.33
CA ARG A 183 3.65 -4.95 10.40
C ARG A 183 2.85 -5.02 11.71
N ARG A 184 1.57 -4.65 11.70
CA ARG A 184 0.74 -4.58 12.92
C ARG A 184 0.44 -5.95 13.53
N LEU A 185 0.37 -7.00 12.71
CA LEU A 185 0.12 -8.37 13.17
C LEU A 185 1.37 -9.02 13.78
N ALA A 186 2.57 -8.53 13.45
CA ALA A 186 3.83 -9.05 13.97
C ALA A 186 4.16 -8.55 15.40
N LEU A 187 3.73 -7.34 15.76
CA LEU A 187 4.08 -6.68 17.04
C LEU A 187 3.61 -7.42 18.31
N PRO A 188 2.51 -8.20 18.30
CA PRO A 188 2.20 -9.16 19.36
C PRO A 188 2.66 -10.58 18.98
N ALA A 189 3.99 -10.79 18.89
CA ALA A 189 4.61 -12.03 18.41
C ALA A 189 4.17 -13.31 19.17
N GLY A 190 3.68 -13.20 20.41
CA GLY A 190 3.20 -14.34 21.20
C GLY A 190 1.81 -14.88 20.87
N SER A 191 1.09 -14.26 19.92
CA SER A 191 -0.27 -14.68 19.56
C SER A 191 -0.28 -15.59 18.31
N ALA A 192 -0.58 -16.88 18.51
CA ALA A 192 -0.75 -17.84 17.40
C ALA A 192 -1.83 -17.39 16.40
N PHE A 193 -2.93 -16.82 16.89
CA PHE A 193 -3.98 -16.29 16.03
C PHE A 193 -3.45 -15.17 15.12
N ARG A 194 -2.68 -14.23 15.67
CA ARG A 194 -2.14 -13.10 14.89
C ARG A 194 -1.03 -13.50 13.94
N LEU A 195 -0.15 -14.45 14.31
CA LEU A 195 0.83 -14.99 13.36
C LEU A 195 0.16 -15.75 12.21
N ARG A 196 -0.94 -16.48 12.49
CA ARG A 196 -1.75 -17.10 11.43
C ARG A 196 -2.39 -16.05 10.53
N GLN A 197 -2.99 -15.00 11.11
CA GLN A 197 -3.49 -13.87 10.34
C GLN A 197 -2.38 -13.23 9.48
N LEU A 198 -1.20 -13.02 10.05
CA LEU A 198 -0.05 -12.43 9.35
C LEU A 198 0.28 -13.23 8.10
N GLY A 199 0.42 -14.55 8.20
CA GLY A 199 0.68 -15.40 7.03
C GLY A 199 -0.43 -15.34 5.98
N LEU A 200 -1.70 -15.31 6.41
CA LEU A 200 -2.85 -15.20 5.50
C LEU A 200 -2.90 -13.86 4.76
N PHE A 201 -2.69 -12.75 5.47
CA PHE A 201 -2.66 -11.41 4.87
C PHE A 201 -1.41 -11.20 4.01
N ALA A 202 -0.24 -11.68 4.45
CA ALA A 202 0.99 -11.61 3.67
C ALA A 202 0.84 -12.32 2.32
N ASP A 203 0.14 -13.45 2.26
CA ASP A 203 -0.10 -14.16 1.01
C ASP A 203 -1.04 -13.40 0.05
N LEU A 204 -1.81 -12.42 0.52
CA LEU A 204 -2.59 -11.57 -0.38
C LEU A 204 -1.68 -10.77 -1.33
N LEU A 205 -0.43 -10.48 -0.96
CA LEU A 205 0.53 -9.86 -1.88
C LEU A 205 0.75 -10.71 -3.13
N ASN A 206 0.74 -12.05 -2.99
CA ASN A 206 0.88 -12.97 -4.11
C ASN A 206 -0.34 -12.89 -5.05
N GLY A 207 -1.56 -12.85 -4.49
CA GLY A 207 -2.79 -12.70 -5.27
C GLY A 207 -2.93 -11.32 -5.93
N ILE A 208 -2.52 -10.24 -5.25
CA ILE A 208 -2.45 -8.89 -5.83
C ILE A 208 -1.49 -8.88 -7.02
N PHE A 209 -0.35 -9.58 -6.91
CA PHE A 209 0.61 -9.69 -8.02
C PHE A 209 0.06 -10.53 -9.19
N GLU A 210 -0.70 -11.59 -8.94
CA GLU A 210 -1.38 -12.34 -10.00
C GLU A 210 -2.32 -11.45 -10.82
N VAL A 211 -3.17 -10.67 -10.13
CA VAL A 211 -4.01 -9.64 -10.78
C VAL A 211 -3.14 -8.64 -11.56
N LEU A 212 -2.08 -8.11 -10.95
CA LEU A 212 -1.21 -7.12 -11.57
C LEU A 212 -0.52 -7.66 -12.82
N THR A 213 -0.17 -8.95 -12.88
CA THR A 213 0.48 -9.53 -14.06
C THR A 213 -0.42 -9.64 -15.30
N THR A 214 -1.73 -9.42 -15.16
CA THR A 214 -2.64 -9.23 -16.31
C THR A 214 -2.42 -7.90 -17.03
N LEU A 215 -1.73 -6.93 -16.40
CA LEU A 215 -1.25 -5.71 -17.06
C LEU A 215 -0.04 -6.06 -17.91
N THR A 216 -0.11 -5.98 -19.23
CA THR A 216 1.04 -6.32 -20.09
C THR A 216 2.16 -5.27 -19.99
N PRO A 217 3.42 -5.60 -20.33
CA PRO A 217 4.50 -4.61 -20.35
C PRO A 217 4.21 -3.41 -21.25
N GLU A 218 3.66 -3.63 -22.45
CA GLU A 218 3.25 -2.57 -23.38
C GLU A 218 2.25 -1.60 -22.74
N ARG A 219 1.24 -2.16 -22.08
CA ARG A 219 0.20 -1.41 -21.37
C ARG A 219 0.69 -0.70 -20.11
N PHE A 220 1.67 -1.26 -19.43
CA PHE A 220 2.33 -0.57 -18.33
C PHE A 220 3.12 0.64 -18.85
N MET A 221 3.83 0.47 -19.97
CA MET A 221 4.63 1.54 -20.55
C MET A 221 3.79 2.69 -21.13
N SER A 222 2.50 2.46 -21.45
CA SER A 222 1.62 3.49 -22.02
C SER A 222 1.29 4.64 -21.07
N PHE A 223 1.37 4.44 -19.75
CA PHE A 223 1.12 5.49 -18.74
C PHE A 223 2.32 5.75 -17.82
N ARG A 224 3.34 4.88 -17.83
CA ARG A 224 4.45 4.92 -16.86
C ARG A 224 5.17 6.28 -16.80
N ALA A 225 5.34 6.97 -17.92
CA ALA A 225 6.02 8.26 -17.93
C ALA A 225 5.29 9.30 -17.05
N GLU A 226 3.96 9.24 -17.01
CA GLU A 226 3.11 10.21 -16.31
C GLU A 226 3.11 10.00 -14.79
N THR A 227 3.52 8.81 -14.31
CA THR A 227 3.71 8.56 -12.86
C THR A 227 4.95 9.25 -12.30
N GLY A 228 5.80 9.86 -13.16
CA GLY A 228 6.99 10.61 -12.76
C GLY A 228 7.95 9.82 -11.87
N ASP A 229 8.38 10.48 -10.79
CA ASP A 229 9.36 9.96 -9.81
C ASP A 229 8.74 9.11 -8.70
N ALA A 230 7.42 8.86 -8.75
CA ALA A 230 6.74 8.01 -7.78
C ALA A 230 7.35 6.59 -7.80
N SER A 231 7.81 6.12 -6.65
CA SER A 231 8.48 4.82 -6.56
C SER A 231 8.21 4.09 -5.25
N ALA A 232 8.00 2.78 -5.34
CA ALA A 232 7.77 1.92 -4.17
C ALA A 232 8.94 1.92 -3.15
N VAL A 233 10.15 2.32 -3.56
CA VAL A 233 11.27 2.49 -2.61
C VAL A 233 11.05 3.63 -1.61
N GLN A 234 10.08 4.51 -1.87
CA GLN A 234 9.68 5.59 -0.97
C GLN A 234 8.65 5.12 0.08
N SER A 235 8.14 3.89 0.00
CA SER A 235 7.11 3.37 0.91
C SER A 235 7.61 3.17 2.34
N MET A 236 7.07 3.95 3.29
CA MET A 236 7.34 3.76 4.72
C MET A 236 6.80 2.42 5.22
N ASN A 237 5.57 2.03 4.84
CA ASN A 237 4.97 0.79 5.32
C ASN A 237 5.76 -0.43 4.85
N TYR A 238 6.26 -0.43 3.61
CA TYR A 238 7.13 -1.50 3.12
C TYR A 238 8.40 -1.63 3.96
N HIS A 239 9.09 -0.52 4.23
CA HIS A 239 10.32 -0.56 5.01
C HIS A 239 10.09 -0.95 6.47
N LEU A 240 9.01 -0.47 7.09
CA LEU A 240 8.66 -0.86 8.46
C LEU A 240 8.21 -2.33 8.55
N MET A 241 7.48 -2.83 7.54
CA MET A 241 7.16 -4.26 7.45
C MET A 241 8.43 -5.10 7.33
N GLU A 242 9.35 -4.73 6.42
CA GLU A 242 10.63 -5.41 6.27
C GLU A 242 11.46 -5.37 7.56
N LEU A 243 11.44 -4.24 8.27
CA LEU A 243 12.15 -4.07 9.53
C LEU A 243 11.60 -5.00 10.62
N VAL A 244 10.28 -5.05 10.79
CA VAL A 244 9.65 -5.91 11.80
C VAL A 244 9.84 -7.39 11.47
N VAL A 245 9.72 -7.79 10.21
CA VAL A 245 9.83 -9.21 9.82
C VAL A 245 11.29 -9.66 9.80
N HIS A 246 12.21 -8.85 9.28
CA HIS A 246 13.59 -9.26 8.97
C HIS A 246 14.69 -8.55 9.76
N GLY A 247 14.34 -7.57 10.60
CA GLY A 247 15.30 -6.70 11.28
C GLY A 247 15.90 -5.64 10.36
N HIS A 248 16.80 -4.82 10.91
CA HIS A 248 17.52 -3.81 10.14
C HIS A 248 18.39 -4.43 9.04
N ASP A 249 18.40 -3.81 7.86
CA ASP A 249 19.21 -4.21 6.72
C ASP A 249 20.09 -3.03 6.29
N PRO A 250 21.40 -3.04 6.63
CA PRO A 250 22.31 -1.93 6.31
C PRO A 250 22.38 -1.57 4.83
N ARG A 251 22.00 -2.49 3.94
CA ARG A 251 21.94 -2.25 2.49
C ARG A 251 20.85 -1.25 2.09
N ARG A 252 19.95 -0.88 3.00
CA ARG A 252 18.89 0.13 2.80
C ARG A 252 19.29 1.55 3.21
N GLU A 253 20.44 1.72 3.87
CA GLU A 253 20.90 3.04 4.35
C GLU A 253 20.95 4.11 3.27
N GLU A 254 21.39 3.74 2.06
CA GLU A 254 21.41 4.66 0.90
C GLU A 254 20.02 5.20 0.58
N ILE A 255 19.00 4.34 0.61
CA ILE A 255 17.60 4.74 0.36
C ILE A 255 17.08 5.61 1.49
N PHE A 256 17.39 5.27 2.75
CA PHE A 256 16.95 6.03 3.91
C PHE A 256 17.61 7.42 3.97
N ALA A 257 18.86 7.54 3.54
CA ALA A 257 19.56 8.82 3.43
C ALA A 257 19.02 9.67 2.26
N ARG A 258 18.61 9.03 1.16
CA ARG A 258 18.11 9.72 -0.04
C ARG A 258 16.76 10.39 0.16
N PHE A 259 15.85 9.76 0.90
CA PHE A 259 14.48 10.26 1.07
C PHE A 259 14.26 10.81 2.49
N PRO A 260 14.02 12.12 2.65
CA PRO A 260 13.96 12.75 3.97
C PRO A 260 12.95 12.11 4.94
N HIS A 261 11.79 11.67 4.45
CA HIS A 261 10.76 11.06 5.28
C HIS A 261 11.13 9.66 5.79
N LEU A 262 12.15 9.02 5.22
CA LEU A 262 12.67 7.71 5.67
C LEU A 262 13.89 7.84 6.58
N SER A 263 14.43 9.05 6.77
CA SER A 263 15.67 9.27 7.52
C SER A 263 15.60 8.80 8.98
N CYS A 264 14.40 8.80 9.58
CA CYS A 264 14.18 8.31 10.95
C CYS A 264 14.48 6.81 11.11
N LEU A 265 14.44 6.02 10.02
CA LEU A 265 14.71 4.58 10.05
C LEU A 265 16.19 4.23 10.25
N ARG A 266 17.07 5.25 10.23
CA ARG A 266 18.53 5.11 10.39
C ARG A 266 19.00 5.21 11.84
N GLY A 267 18.11 5.56 12.76
CA GLY A 267 18.41 5.74 14.18
C GLY A 267 17.65 4.75 15.05
N GLU A 268 17.97 4.77 16.34
CA GLU A 268 17.20 4.04 17.35
C GLU A 268 15.73 4.52 17.39
N PRO A 269 14.77 3.62 17.70
CA PRO A 269 14.97 2.20 18.01
C PRO A 269 15.11 1.31 16.76
N HIS A 270 14.94 1.85 15.55
CA HIS A 270 14.81 1.07 14.31
C HIS A 270 16.02 0.20 13.99
N VAL A 271 17.23 0.66 14.29
CA VAL A 271 18.46 -0.11 14.04
C VAL A 271 18.60 -1.33 14.96
N GLU A 272 17.94 -1.32 16.12
CA GLU A 272 18.01 -2.40 17.14
C GLU A 272 16.88 -3.44 16.99
N VAL A 273 16.00 -3.26 16.00
CA VAL A 273 14.84 -4.13 15.81
C VAL A 273 15.29 -5.53 15.44
N GLN A 274 14.92 -6.48 16.31
CA GLN A 274 15.17 -7.89 16.09
C GLN A 274 14.18 -8.48 15.07
N PRO A 275 14.63 -9.39 14.18
CA PRO A 275 13.74 -10.06 13.23
C PRO A 275 12.64 -10.85 13.96
N LEU A 276 11.41 -10.84 13.43
CA LEU A 276 10.25 -11.55 14.00
C LEU A 276 10.58 -13.01 14.34
N ARG A 277 11.28 -13.74 13.46
CA ARG A 277 11.65 -15.15 13.70
C ARG A 277 12.46 -15.35 14.99
N ARG A 278 13.31 -14.36 15.35
CA ARG A 278 14.12 -14.42 16.57
C ARG A 278 13.26 -14.16 17.80
N VAL A 279 12.39 -13.15 17.72
CA VAL A 279 11.44 -12.82 18.79
C VAL A 279 10.55 -14.03 19.07
N VAL A 280 10.02 -14.67 18.02
CA VAL A 280 9.17 -15.86 18.12
C VAL A 280 9.94 -17.06 18.71
N ALA A 281 11.15 -17.35 18.22
CA ALA A 281 11.97 -18.44 18.75
C ALA A 281 12.28 -18.27 20.25
N GLY A 282 12.51 -17.02 20.69
CA GLY A 282 12.74 -16.69 22.10
C GLY A 282 11.56 -17.01 23.02
N LEU A 283 10.36 -17.22 22.49
CA LEU A 283 9.18 -17.63 23.26
C LEU A 283 9.14 -19.14 23.54
N GLY A 284 9.97 -19.95 22.88
CA GLY A 284 10.07 -21.39 23.11
C GLY A 284 8.79 -22.17 22.76
N ARG A 285 7.99 -21.68 21.80
CA ARG A 285 6.73 -22.31 21.36
C ARG A 285 6.82 -22.77 19.89
N PRO A 286 7.03 -24.08 19.63
CA PRO A 286 7.20 -24.61 18.27
C PRO A 286 6.07 -24.26 17.30
N GLU A 287 4.83 -24.20 17.79
CA GLU A 287 3.67 -23.80 16.98
C GLU A 287 3.77 -22.37 16.43
N LEU A 288 4.43 -21.46 17.16
CA LEU A 288 4.63 -20.08 16.70
C LEU A 288 5.75 -20.02 15.66
N ASP A 289 6.81 -20.82 15.83
CA ASP A 289 7.91 -20.94 14.87
C ASP A 289 7.39 -21.40 13.50
N GLU A 290 6.51 -22.41 13.48
CA GLU A 290 5.89 -22.90 12.26
C GLU A 290 5.05 -21.83 11.56
N LEU A 291 4.22 -21.08 12.32
CA LEU A 291 3.40 -20.00 11.78
C LEU A 291 4.25 -18.84 11.24
N CYS A 292 5.33 -18.49 11.94
CA CYS A 292 6.29 -17.49 11.48
C CYS A 292 6.97 -17.94 10.18
N ALA A 293 7.38 -19.21 10.10
CA ALA A 293 8.01 -19.76 8.90
C ALA A 293 7.05 -19.79 7.69
N VAL A 294 5.76 -20.05 7.90
CA VAL A 294 4.73 -19.93 6.84
C VAL A 294 4.69 -18.50 6.30
N ALA A 295 4.63 -17.51 7.19
CA ALA A 295 4.60 -16.10 6.80
C ALA A 295 5.86 -15.66 6.03
N GLU A 296 7.06 -16.04 6.49
CA GLU A 296 8.30 -15.71 5.79
C GLU A 296 8.37 -16.36 4.40
N ARG A 297 7.85 -17.59 4.25
CA ARG A 297 7.79 -18.27 2.94
C ARG A 297 6.91 -17.54 1.95
N VAL A 298 5.71 -17.11 2.33
CA VAL A 298 4.81 -16.41 1.39
C VAL A 298 5.38 -15.05 0.99
N LEU A 299 6.05 -14.33 1.90
CA LEU A 299 6.76 -13.09 1.61
C LEU A 299 7.96 -13.30 0.68
N LEU A 300 8.69 -14.41 0.83
CA LEU A 300 9.77 -14.78 -0.07
C LEU A 300 9.26 -15.04 -1.50
N VAL A 301 8.15 -15.78 -1.65
CA VAL A 301 7.50 -16.00 -2.95
C VAL A 301 7.12 -14.67 -3.59
N TRP A 302 6.51 -13.77 -2.81
CA TRP A 302 6.15 -12.44 -3.27
C TRP A 302 7.36 -11.64 -3.75
N ARG A 303 8.47 -11.60 -2.98
CA ARG A 303 9.70 -10.92 -3.41
C ARG A 303 10.25 -11.47 -4.72
N GLY A 304 10.19 -12.80 -4.91
CA GLY A 304 10.55 -13.44 -6.17
C GLY A 304 9.67 -13.01 -7.34
N ARG A 305 8.35 -12.95 -7.15
CA ARG A 305 7.39 -12.46 -8.15
C ARG A 305 7.60 -10.98 -8.47
N HIS A 306 7.83 -10.14 -7.46
CA HIS A 306 8.12 -8.72 -7.63
C HIS A 306 9.42 -8.48 -8.43
N TYR A 307 10.47 -9.23 -8.11
CA TYR A 307 11.69 -9.23 -8.91
C TYR A 307 11.44 -9.63 -10.37
N GLY A 308 10.68 -10.71 -10.60
CA GLY A 308 10.30 -11.18 -11.93
C GLY A 308 9.51 -10.14 -12.72
N PHE A 309 8.56 -9.46 -12.06
CA PHE A 309 7.81 -8.34 -12.63
C PHE A 309 8.76 -7.22 -13.06
N ALA A 310 9.61 -6.71 -12.17
CA ALA A 310 10.54 -5.63 -12.52
C ALA A 310 11.47 -6.02 -13.69
N ARG A 311 12.00 -7.24 -13.69
CA ARG A 311 12.88 -7.72 -14.77
C ARG A 311 12.17 -7.81 -16.12
N LYS A 312 10.91 -8.22 -16.14
CA LYS A 312 10.11 -8.34 -17.38
C LYS A 312 9.63 -6.98 -17.91
N TYR A 313 9.29 -6.05 -17.02
CA TYR A 313 8.64 -4.79 -17.39
C TYR A 313 9.64 -3.64 -17.57
N LEU A 314 10.81 -3.73 -16.96
CA LEU A 314 11.85 -2.70 -16.99
C LEU A 314 13.24 -3.32 -17.25
N PRO A 315 13.46 -4.04 -18.37
CA PRO A 315 14.72 -4.76 -18.61
C PRO A 315 15.94 -3.82 -18.69
N ASP A 316 15.76 -2.66 -19.33
CA ASP A 316 16.84 -1.70 -19.66
C ASP A 316 16.59 -0.30 -19.04
N SER A 317 15.77 -0.22 -18.00
CA SER A 317 15.36 1.06 -17.39
C SER A 317 15.74 1.12 -15.91
N LYS A 318 16.23 2.29 -15.47
CA LYS A 318 16.37 2.61 -14.05
C LYS A 318 14.98 2.70 -13.40
N GLY A 319 14.91 2.39 -12.11
CA GLY A 319 13.67 2.58 -11.34
C GLY A 319 13.33 4.07 -11.18
N SER A 320 12.04 4.43 -11.10
CA SER A 320 11.60 5.83 -10.83
C SER A 320 12.24 6.42 -9.58
N GLY A 321 12.50 5.61 -8.57
CA GLY A 321 13.14 6.04 -7.32
C GLY A 321 14.66 6.22 -7.45
N GLY A 322 15.20 6.18 -8.67
CA GLY A 322 16.62 6.32 -8.97
C GLY A 322 17.47 5.14 -8.53
N THR A 323 16.89 3.95 -8.45
CA THR A 323 17.61 2.68 -8.25
C THR A 323 17.99 2.05 -9.60
N ASP A 324 18.86 1.05 -9.57
CA ASP A 324 19.22 0.24 -10.75
C ASP A 324 18.11 -0.74 -11.20
N GLY A 325 16.84 -0.40 -10.93
CA GLY A 325 15.68 -1.18 -11.36
C GLY A 325 15.67 -2.60 -10.78
N TRP A 326 15.57 -3.60 -11.66
CA TRP A 326 15.52 -5.01 -11.25
C TRP A 326 16.83 -5.49 -10.59
N ALA A 327 17.98 -4.91 -10.95
CA ALA A 327 19.27 -5.26 -10.37
C ALA A 327 19.34 -4.88 -8.88
N TYR A 328 18.73 -3.76 -8.50
CA TYR A 328 18.55 -3.38 -7.09
C TYR A 328 17.71 -4.44 -6.36
N LEU A 329 16.57 -4.84 -6.91
CA LEU A 329 15.68 -5.82 -6.28
C LEU A 329 16.34 -7.18 -6.07
N LYS A 330 17.22 -7.61 -6.99
CA LYS A 330 17.97 -8.88 -6.89
C LYS A 330 18.69 -9.03 -5.55
N ARG A 331 19.23 -7.92 -5.01
CA ARG A 331 19.94 -7.88 -3.72
C ARG A 331 19.04 -8.25 -2.53
N PHE A 332 17.74 -8.07 -2.65
CA PHE A 332 16.78 -8.19 -1.55
C PHE A 332 15.82 -9.37 -1.70
N VAL A 333 15.92 -10.16 -2.78
CA VAL A 333 15.10 -11.38 -2.94
C VAL A 333 15.38 -12.36 -1.81
N THR A 334 16.66 -12.71 -1.61
CA THR A 334 17.11 -13.52 -0.48
C THR A 334 17.59 -12.62 0.65
N LYS A 335 17.13 -12.92 1.86
CA LYS A 335 17.50 -12.25 3.10
C LYS A 335 18.25 -13.26 3.96
N ASN A 336 19.56 -13.08 4.09
CA ASN A 336 20.35 -13.80 5.09
C ASN A 336 20.50 -12.85 6.27
N ALA A 337 19.83 -13.12 7.38
CA ALA A 337 20.10 -12.37 8.60
C ALA A 337 21.41 -12.90 9.20
N PRO A 338 22.39 -12.03 9.50
CA PRO A 338 23.58 -12.44 10.22
C PRO A 338 23.21 -12.96 11.63
N PRO A 339 23.97 -13.92 12.19
CA PRO A 339 23.82 -14.30 13.60
C PRO A 339 24.37 -13.18 14.51
N VAL A 340 23.59 -12.74 15.49
CA VAL A 340 23.98 -11.72 16.51
C VAL A 340 23.42 -12.14 17.89
N PRO A 341 24.06 -11.86 19.06
CA PRO A 341 23.66 -12.40 20.37
C PRO A 341 22.56 -11.60 21.11
N GLU A 342 21.94 -12.26 22.11
CA GLU A 342 20.81 -11.95 23.04
C GLU A 342 19.59 -11.11 22.59
N VAL A 343 18.45 -11.35 23.23
CA VAL A 343 17.11 -10.86 22.82
C VAL A 343 16.75 -9.60 23.64
N ASP A 344 16.55 -8.47 22.97
CA ASP A 344 15.89 -7.29 23.55
C ASP A 344 14.47 -7.13 22.97
N LEU A 345 13.47 -7.20 23.83
CA LEU A 345 12.05 -7.10 23.48
C LEU A 345 11.53 -5.65 23.46
N ALA A 346 12.26 -4.69 24.05
CA ALA A 346 11.80 -3.31 24.19
C ALA A 346 11.80 -2.55 22.84
N ALA A 347 12.82 -2.76 22.00
CA ALA A 347 12.91 -2.15 20.68
C ALA A 347 11.82 -2.63 19.69
N PHE A 348 11.30 -3.85 19.87
CA PHE A 348 10.31 -4.45 18.99
C PHE A 348 8.91 -3.84 19.15
N ALA A 349 8.58 -3.29 20.33
CA ALA A 349 7.26 -2.75 20.65
C ALA A 349 7.04 -1.28 20.20
N CYS A 350 8.09 -0.59 19.75
CA CYS A 350 8.06 0.84 19.39
C CYS A 350 7.74 1.13 17.91
N LEU A 351 7.33 0.12 17.13
CA LEU A 351 7.02 0.17 15.68
C LEU A 351 5.51 0.04 15.43
#